data_AF-A0A7K7RA93-F1
#
_entry.id   AF-A0A7K7RA93-F1
#
_cell.length_a   1.000
_cell.length_b   1.000
_cell.length_c   1.000
_cell.angle_alpha   90.00
_cell.angle_beta   90.00
_cell.angle_gamma   90.00
#
_symmetry.space_group_name_H-M   'P 1'
#
loop_
_entity.id
_entity.type
_entity.pdbx_description
1 polymer ?
#
loop_
_entity_poly.entity_id
_entity_poly.type
_entity_poly.pdbx_seq_one_letter_code
_entity_poly.pdbx_strand_id
1 'polypeptide(L)' 'TGQITVTQDDGQVTVEQGHPFQTTCKYQTGGSPALFWYQLRKGQAPQLLSYQAGSGPKHSGRITTHLNTTG' A
#
# COMPACT_ATOMS: atom_id res chain seq x y z
N THR A 1 -13.37 2.65 -20.56
CA THR A 1 -12.35 2.41 -19.52
C THR A 1 -12.91 2.86 -18.19
N GLY A 2 -12.90 1.99 -17.17
CA GLY A 2 -13.46 2.29 -15.86
C GLY A 2 -12.58 3.27 -15.06
N GLN A 3 -13.19 3.98 -14.11
CA GLN A 3 -12.48 4.85 -13.17
C GLN A 3 -11.59 4.03 -12.24
N ILE A 4 -10.34 4.47 -12.05
CA ILE A 4 -9.43 3.91 -11.04
C ILE A 4 -9.48 4.82 -9.82
N THR A 5 -9.77 4.26 -8.65
CA THR A 5 -9.73 4.97 -7.37
C THR A 5 -8.79 4.26 -6.41
N VAL A 6 -8.11 5.03 -5.56
CA VAL A 6 -7.21 4.54 -4.52
C VAL A 6 -7.39 5.42 -3.29
N THR A 7 -7.71 4.81 -2.15
CA THR A 7 -7.96 5.51 -0.89
C THR A 7 -7.18 4.83 0.22
N GLN A 8 -6.45 5.61 1.00
CA GLN A 8 -5.80 5.16 2.24
C GLN A 8 -6.50 5.88 3.40
N ASP A 9 -7.09 5.11 4.31
CA ASP A 9 -8.03 5.65 5.31
C ASP A 9 -7.33 6.24 6.54
N ASP A 10 -6.05 5.89 6.75
CA ASP A 10 -5.31 6.35 7.92
C ASP A 10 -4.83 7.80 7.76
N GLY A 11 -5.22 8.64 8.72
CA GLY A 11 -4.72 10.01 8.87
C GLY A 11 -3.36 10.05 9.57
N GLN A 12 -3.19 10.98 10.50
CA GLN A 12 -1.99 11.04 11.33
C GLN A 12 -1.99 9.91 12.37
N VAL A 13 -0.91 9.13 12.42
CA VAL A 13 -0.72 8.05 13.39
C VAL A 13 0.59 8.26 14.14
N THR A 14 0.60 7.98 15.45
CA THR A 14 1.79 7.97 16.29
C THR A 14 2.02 6.55 16.79
N VAL A 15 3.26 6.05 16.69
CA VAL A 15 3.61 4.66 16.99
C VAL A 15 4.87 4.66 17.83
N GLU A 16 4.91 3.85 18.88
CA GLU A 16 6.10 3.66 19.69
C GLU A 16 7.19 2.90 18.92
N GLN A 17 8.44 3.25 19.19
CA GLN A 17 9.57 2.58 18.54
C GLN A 17 9.52 1.06 18.81
N GLY A 18 9.64 0.27 17.74
CA GLY A 18 9.61 -1.20 17.81
C GLY A 18 8.21 -1.81 17.64
N HIS A 19 7.15 -1.02 17.73
CA HIS A 19 5.79 -1.51 17.48
C HIS A 19 5.43 -1.44 15.99
N PRO A 20 4.64 -2.41 15.48
CA PRO A 20 4.21 -2.39 14.09
C PRO A 20 3.10 -1.36 13.87
N PHE A 21 3.05 -0.85 12.65
CA PHE A 21 1.92 -0.08 12.13
C PHE A 21 1.32 -0.82 10.95
N GLN A 22 -0.01 -0.91 10.92
CA GLN A 22 -0.75 -1.48 9.80
C GLN A 22 -1.67 -0.41 9.22
N THR A 23 -1.63 -0.28 7.90
CA THR A 23 -2.52 0.60 7.15
C THR A 23 -3.19 -0.17 6.02
N THR A 24 -4.39 0.27 5.64
CA THR A 24 -5.16 -0.32 4.53
C THR A 24 -5.31 0.68 3.40
N CYS A 25 -5.01 0.22 2.19
CA CYS A 25 -5.32 0.92 0.97
C CYS A 25 -6.44 0.18 0.23
N LYS A 26 -7.55 0.87 -0.02
CA LYS A 26 -8.67 0.39 -0.84
C LYS A 26 -8.50 0.91 -2.25
N TYR A 27 -8.86 0.10 -3.24
CA TYR A 27 -8.80 0.50 -4.64
C TYR A 27 -10.00 -0.03 -5.40
N GLN A 28 -10.36 0.64 -6.49
CA GLN A 28 -11.32 0.15 -7.46
C GLN A 28 -10.71 0.29 -8.84
N THR A 29 -10.77 -0.77 -9.65
CA THR A 29 -10.27 -0.80 -11.01
C THR A 29 -11.05 -1.83 -11.83
N GLY A 30 -11.11 -1.65 -13.15
CA GLY A 30 -11.81 -2.57 -14.07
C GLY A 30 -10.96 -3.75 -14.58
N GLY A 31 -9.80 -4.02 -13.98
CA GLY A 31 -8.89 -5.08 -14.42
C GLY A 31 -7.94 -5.54 -13.30
N SER A 32 -6.90 -6.29 -13.64
CA SER A 32 -5.90 -6.75 -12.67
C SER A 32 -4.85 -5.66 -12.43
N PRO A 33 -4.83 -4.97 -11.27
CA PRO A 33 -3.89 -3.88 -11.05
C PRO A 33 -2.53 -4.40 -10.60
N ALA A 34 -1.49 -3.64 -10.95
CA ALA A 34 -0.28 -3.60 -10.15
C ALA A 34 -0.39 -2.43 -9.17
N LEU A 35 -0.33 -2.71 -7.86
CA LEU A 35 -0.34 -1.71 -6.80
C LEU A 35 1.06 -1.48 -6.26
N PHE A 36 1.31 -0.24 -5.84
CA PHE A 36 2.61 0.22 -5.37
C PHE A 36 2.44 0.94 -4.03
N TRP A 37 3.31 0.62 -3.08
CA TRP A 37 3.42 1.32 -1.80
C TRP A 37 4.65 2.22 -1.84
N TYR A 38 4.46 3.52 -1.61
CA TYR A 38 5.53 4.49 -1.53
C TYR A 38 5.61 5.11 -0.14
N GLN A 39 6.84 5.40 0.31
CA GLN A 39 7.09 6.26 1.45
C GLN A 39 7.50 7.65 0.95
N LEU A 40 6.82 8.68 1.47
CA LEU A 40 7.21 10.07 1.29
C LEU A 40 7.71 10.62 2.62
N ARG A 41 8.99 11.03 2.66
CA ARG A 41 9.55 11.78 3.78
C ARG A 41 9.63 13.26 3.41
N LYS A 42 9.48 14.15 4.40
CA LYS A 42 9.55 15.60 4.18
C LYS A 42 10.86 15.98 3.46
N GLY A 43 10.75 16.65 2.32
CA GLY A 43 11.90 17.09 1.52
C GLY A 43 12.56 16.01 0.66
N GLN A 44 11.99 14.80 0.56
CA GLN A 44 12.51 13.72 -0.28
C GLN A 44 11.52 13.36 -1.40
N ALA A 45 12.02 12.73 -2.46
CA ALA A 45 11.17 12.10 -3.46
C ALA A 45 10.49 10.83 -2.89
N PRO A 46 9.32 10.43 -3.44
CA PRO A 46 8.70 9.15 -3.09
C PRO A 46 9.66 7.97 -3.29
N GLN A 47 9.78 7.12 -2.28
CA GLN A 47 10.60 5.90 -2.34
C GLN A 47 9.70 4.66 -2.36
N LEU A 48 9.94 3.76 -3.30
CA LEU A 48 9.18 2.51 -3.41
C LEU A 48 9.48 1.60 -2.22
N LEU A 49 8.44 1.18 -1.50
CA LEU A 49 8.52 0.20 -0.41
C LEU A 49 8.19 -1.22 -0.89
N SER A 50 7.13 -1.36 -1.69
CA SER A 50 6.64 -2.63 -2.21
C SER A 50 5.82 -2.41 -3.47
N TYR A 51 5.74 -3.43 -4.33
CA TYR A 51 4.84 -3.46 -5.48
C TYR A 51 4.25 -4.85 -5.62
N GLN A 52 3.01 -4.98 -6.09
CA GLN A 52 2.36 -6.29 -6.21
C GLN A 52 1.29 -6.30 -7.30
N ALA A 53 1.29 -7.34 -8.13
CA ALA A 53 0.36 -7.50 -9.27
C ALA A 53 -0.49 -8.79 -9.19
N GLY A 54 -0.35 -9.57 -8.11
CA GLY A 54 -1.11 -10.79 -7.87
C GLY A 54 -1.48 -10.91 -6.40
N SER A 55 -2.57 -11.59 -6.09
CA SER A 55 -3.12 -11.67 -4.74
C SER A 55 -2.22 -12.45 -3.78
N GLY A 56 -2.30 -12.13 -2.48
CA GLY A 56 -1.55 -12.82 -1.42
C GLY A 56 -0.54 -11.93 -0.67
N PRO A 57 0.31 -12.51 0.19
CA PRO A 57 1.34 -11.78 0.91
C PRO A 57 2.59 -11.53 0.06
N LYS A 58 3.27 -10.41 0.31
CA LYS A 58 4.61 -10.10 -0.19
C LYS A 58 5.47 -9.49 0.92
N HIS A 59 6.69 -9.98 1.05
CA HIS A 59 7.68 -9.46 1.99
C HIS A 59 8.68 -8.53 1.28
N SER A 60 8.96 -7.39 1.91
CA SER A 60 9.96 -6.42 1.50
C SER A 60 10.69 -5.90 2.75
N GLY A 61 11.77 -6.58 3.12
CA GLY A 61 12.49 -6.30 4.37
C GLY A 61 11.59 -6.46 5.60
N ARG A 62 11.36 -5.38 6.33
CA ARG A 62 10.50 -5.34 7.53
C ARG A 62 9.01 -5.13 7.22
N ILE A 63 8.67 -4.89 5.95
CA ILE A 63 7.30 -4.59 5.51
C ILE A 63 6.69 -5.84 4.90
N THR A 64 5.46 -6.14 5.29
CA THR A 64 4.62 -7.16 4.65
C THR A 64 3.41 -6.47 4.04
N THR A 65 3.17 -6.68 2.75
CA THR A 65 1.99 -6.18 2.04
C THR A 65 1.09 -7.34 1.64
N HIS A 66 -0.23 -7.14 1.71
CA HIS A 66 -1.21 -8.12 1.27
C HIS A 66 -2.08 -7.50 0.19
N LEU A 67 -2.14 -8.12 -0.98
CA LEU A 67 -3.08 -7.74 -2.04
C LEU A 67 -4.27 -8.68 -1.99
N ASN A 68 -5.44 -8.11 -1.72
CA ASN A 68 -6.72 -8.80 -1.79
C ASN A 68 -7.52 -8.23 -2.96
N THR A 69 -7.87 -9.08 -3.92
CA THR A 69 -8.76 -8.75 -5.03
C THR A 69 -10.14 -9.33 -4.74
N THR A 70 -11.17 -8.49 -4.68
CA THR A 70 -12.55 -8.94 -4.85
C THR A 70 -12.82 -9.02 -6.35
N GLY A 71 -13.20 -10.20 -6.84
CA GLY A 71 -13.67 -10.39 -8.21
C GLY A 71 -15.00 -9.70 -8.46
#